data_AF-A0AA39TJ70-F1
#
_entry.id   AF-A0AA39TJ70-F1
#
_cell.length_a   1.000
_cell.length_b   1.000
_cell.length_c   1.000
_cell.angle_alpha   90.00
_cell.angle_beta   90.00
_cell.angle_gamma   90.00
#
_symmetry.space_group_name_H-M   'P 1'
#
loop_
_entity.id
_entity.type
_entity.pdbx_description
1 polymer ?
#
loop_
_entity_poly.entity_id
_entity_poly.type
_entity_poly.pdbx_seq_one_letter_code
_entity_poly.pdbx_strand_id
1 'polypeptide(L)'
;MKSRLAMWLKEMEWDTRKLVEYPEVTISAFTETGREESSIVIPLQCIYTGRKPVIPSILAGTPCTTLGAQGLLDYLNSTLGTSYSLDSPFLTSLLVECMTNEYDFGMAYACLRRIWYFDDWRRARDVLWRCSGKDQEERREALVGNRIVNPYSQPRRVWDLYSNRVVLYWMKDLDVEIQPISHGWVDEKDRTAVWTPINGYAWPVPIPKDADLNLIRIEMLNLGLEYTWLDVLCLRQEGGLWEDFRVEEWRLDVPTIGKVYRNKRVVCYLSGLGQPLTLNEGDLESDQSWFRRAWTLQEIPSPIMYIIGNSESYNVYYR
;
A
#
# COMPACT_ATOMS: atom_id res chain seq x y z
N MET A 1 25.18 0.58 2.66
CA MET A 1 25.93 1.02 1.46
C MET A 1 24.88 1.41 0.41
N LYS A 2 24.63 2.72 0.20
CA LYS A 2 23.64 3.14 -0.82
C LYS A 2 24.19 2.73 -2.19
N SER A 3 23.50 1.85 -2.91
CA SER A 3 23.93 1.43 -4.26
C SER A 3 24.06 2.67 -5.15
N ARG A 4 25.06 2.72 -6.05
CA ARG A 4 25.24 3.83 -7.02
C ARG A 4 23.94 4.15 -7.78
N LEU A 5 23.11 3.13 -8.03
CA LEU A 5 21.78 3.26 -8.62
C LEU A 5 20.81 4.08 -7.74
N ALA A 6 20.79 3.84 -6.43
CA ALA A 6 19.93 4.58 -5.50
C ALA A 6 20.36 6.05 -5.35
N MET A 7 21.66 6.33 -5.47
CA MET A 7 22.19 7.69 -5.44
C MET A 7 21.87 8.43 -6.74
N TRP A 8 22.03 7.76 -7.88
CA TRP A 8 21.70 8.30 -9.21
C TRP A 8 20.19 8.53 -9.41
N LEU A 9 19.33 7.63 -8.91
CA LEU A 9 17.87 7.81 -8.94
C LEU A 9 17.45 8.98 -8.04
N LYS A 10 18.07 9.11 -6.86
CA LYS A 10 17.80 10.21 -5.94
C LYS A 10 18.18 11.59 -6.50
N GLU A 11 19.30 11.69 -7.22
CA GLU A 11 19.72 12.94 -7.87
C GLU A 11 18.74 13.40 -8.96
N MET A 12 18.05 12.47 -9.64
CA MET A 12 17.04 12.81 -10.65
C MET A 12 15.65 13.12 -10.07
N GLU A 13 15.26 12.40 -9.02
CA GLU A 13 13.91 12.45 -8.43
C GLU A 13 13.73 13.70 -7.54
N TRP A 14 14.82 14.20 -6.95
CA TRP A 14 14.83 15.41 -6.11
C TRP A 14 14.42 16.69 -6.84
N ASP A 15 14.61 16.76 -8.16
CA ASP A 15 14.46 18.00 -8.93
C ASP A 15 13.03 18.21 -9.51
N THR A 16 12.27 17.14 -9.77
CA THR A 16 11.03 17.24 -10.58
C THR A 16 9.72 17.26 -9.77
N ARG A 17 9.61 16.59 -8.61
CA ARG A 17 8.34 16.51 -7.86
C ARG A 17 8.05 17.70 -6.93
N LYS A 18 9.04 18.51 -6.57
CA LYS A 18 8.84 19.62 -5.61
C LYS A 18 8.08 20.82 -6.15
N LEU A 19 7.83 20.87 -7.47
CA LEU A 19 7.25 22.03 -8.14
C LEU A 19 5.87 21.76 -8.76
N VAL A 20 5.34 20.54 -8.68
CA VAL A 20 4.05 20.21 -9.29
C VAL A 20 2.92 20.42 -8.27
N GLU A 21 2.03 21.36 -8.57
CA GLU A 21 0.76 21.51 -7.86
C GLU A 21 -0.27 20.55 -8.47
N TYR A 22 -0.70 19.55 -7.69
CA TYR A 22 -1.76 18.65 -8.10
C TYR A 22 -3.15 19.26 -7.91
N PRO A 23 -4.15 18.83 -8.70
CA PRO A 23 -5.55 19.17 -8.45
C PRO A 23 -5.99 18.73 -7.06
N GLU A 24 -6.93 19.48 -6.48
CA GLU A 24 -7.60 19.06 -5.25
C GLU A 24 -8.55 17.89 -5.55
N VAL A 25 -8.51 16.87 -4.71
CA VAL A 25 -9.36 15.70 -4.78
C VAL A 25 -10.05 15.47 -3.45
N THR A 26 -11.29 14.99 -3.52
CA THR A 26 -12.07 14.56 -2.37
C THR A 26 -12.54 13.13 -2.60
N ILE A 27 -12.31 12.25 -1.63
CA ILE A 27 -12.94 10.93 -1.53
C ILE A 27 -13.64 10.83 -0.18
N SER A 28 -14.74 10.09 -0.13
CA SER A 28 -15.57 9.99 1.07
C SER A 28 -16.08 8.58 1.31
N ALA A 29 -16.54 8.31 2.54
CA ALA A 29 -17.18 7.06 2.89
C ALA A 29 -18.33 6.73 1.92
N PHE A 30 -19.14 7.72 1.54
CA PHE A 30 -20.24 7.50 0.61
C PHE A 30 -19.77 7.10 -0.78
N THR A 31 -18.80 7.82 -1.33
CA THR A 31 -18.30 7.54 -2.69
C THR A 31 -17.49 6.25 -2.79
N GLU A 32 -16.84 5.83 -1.70
CA GLU A 32 -15.98 4.64 -1.67
C GLU A 32 -16.69 3.37 -1.16
N THR A 33 -17.76 3.50 -0.38
CA THR A 33 -18.45 2.35 0.25
C THR A 33 -19.98 2.40 0.15
N GLY A 34 -20.57 3.53 -0.27
CA GLY A 34 -22.02 3.75 -0.27
C GLY A 34 -22.62 4.09 1.10
N ARG A 35 -21.81 4.13 2.17
CA ARG A 35 -22.25 4.46 3.52
C ARG A 35 -22.24 5.97 3.74
N GLU A 36 -23.32 6.52 4.32
CA GLU A 36 -23.36 7.93 4.70
C GLU A 36 -22.30 8.26 5.75
N GLU A 37 -21.64 9.41 5.62
CA GLU A 37 -20.59 9.88 6.52
C GLU A 37 -21.08 10.04 7.96
N SER A 38 -22.37 10.34 8.15
CA SER A 38 -23.05 10.43 9.45
C SER A 38 -23.08 9.10 10.21
N SER A 39 -22.99 7.97 9.50
CA SER A 39 -23.00 6.61 10.05
C SER A 39 -21.60 6.09 10.40
N ILE A 40 -20.56 6.84 10.08
CA ILE A 40 -19.17 6.46 10.31
C ILE A 40 -18.77 6.94 11.71
N VAL A 41 -18.48 5.99 12.59
CA VAL A 41 -18.11 6.27 13.99
C VAL A 41 -16.77 6.98 14.10
N ILE A 42 -15.86 6.73 13.17
CA ILE A 42 -14.47 7.21 13.20
C ILE A 42 -14.33 8.43 12.29
N PRO A 43 -14.13 9.65 12.82
CA PRO A 43 -14.15 10.87 12.00
C PRO A 43 -13.12 10.88 10.87
N LEU A 44 -11.92 10.33 11.12
CA LEU A 44 -10.85 10.26 10.11
C LEU A 44 -11.17 9.28 8.95
N GLN A 45 -12.20 8.44 9.07
CA GLN A 45 -12.66 7.55 8.00
C GLN A 45 -13.77 8.17 7.13
N CYS A 46 -14.32 9.34 7.51
CA CYS A 46 -15.47 9.91 6.82
C CYS A 46 -15.13 10.51 5.46
N ILE A 47 -14.09 11.34 5.40
CA ILE A 47 -13.76 12.12 4.20
C ILE A 47 -12.27 12.45 4.18
N TYR A 48 -11.68 12.42 3.00
CA TYR A 48 -10.35 12.96 2.73
C TYR A 48 -10.47 14.02 1.65
N THR A 49 -9.93 15.21 1.92
CA THR A 49 -9.78 16.29 0.93
C THR A 49 -8.34 16.77 0.95
N GLY A 50 -7.71 16.84 -0.21
CA GLY A 50 -6.34 17.33 -0.31
C GLY A 50 -5.83 17.42 -1.74
N ARG A 51 -4.61 17.92 -1.89
CA ARG A 51 -3.90 18.01 -3.18
C ARG A 51 -2.87 16.90 -3.37
N LYS A 52 -3.07 15.75 -2.75
CA LYS A 52 -2.29 14.56 -3.14
C LYS A 52 -3.02 13.89 -4.29
N PRO A 53 -2.31 13.32 -5.28
CA PRO A 53 -2.95 12.76 -6.47
C PRO A 53 -3.54 11.38 -6.14
N VAL A 54 -4.56 11.37 -5.30
CA VAL A 54 -5.31 10.18 -4.87
C VAL A 54 -6.42 9.94 -5.89
N ILE A 55 -6.60 8.68 -6.30
CA ILE A 55 -7.68 8.31 -7.23
C ILE A 55 -8.82 7.60 -6.49
N PRO A 56 -10.10 7.83 -6.86
CA PRO A 56 -11.22 7.09 -6.29
C PRO A 56 -11.11 5.57 -6.54
N SER A 57 -11.63 4.73 -5.64
CA SER A 57 -11.58 3.27 -5.82
C SER A 57 -12.28 2.79 -7.09
N ILE A 58 -13.36 3.46 -7.49
CA ILE A 58 -14.08 3.16 -8.74
C ILE A 58 -13.21 3.39 -9.98
N LEU A 59 -12.45 4.49 -10.01
CA LEU A 59 -11.51 4.77 -11.09
C LEU A 59 -10.38 3.74 -11.05
N ALA A 60 -9.79 3.48 -9.87
CA ALA A 60 -8.74 2.48 -9.71
C ALA A 60 -9.16 1.10 -10.22
N GLY A 61 -10.42 0.69 -10.00
CA GLY A 61 -11.01 -0.56 -10.45
C GLY A 61 -11.35 -0.64 -11.94
N THR A 62 -11.20 0.45 -12.69
CA THR A 62 -11.56 0.45 -14.11
C THR A 62 -10.48 -0.26 -14.93
N PRO A 63 -10.81 -1.33 -15.70
CA PRO A 63 -9.84 -2.03 -16.53
C PRO A 63 -9.18 -1.09 -17.56
N CYS A 64 -7.87 -1.18 -17.73
CA CYS A 64 -7.14 -0.35 -18.70
C CYS A 64 -7.64 -0.56 -20.14
N THR A 65 -8.04 -1.79 -20.48
CA THR A 65 -8.59 -2.16 -21.78
C THR A 65 -9.89 -1.43 -22.12
N THR A 66 -10.71 -1.11 -21.11
CA THR A 66 -11.95 -0.33 -21.27
C THR A 66 -11.66 1.13 -21.58
N LEU A 67 -10.58 1.68 -21.00
CA LEU A 67 -10.18 3.08 -21.20
C LEU A 67 -9.46 3.31 -22.53
N GLY A 68 -8.71 2.31 -23.00
CA GLY A 68 -7.80 2.46 -24.12
C GLY A 68 -6.61 3.36 -23.81
N ALA A 69 -5.62 3.42 -24.72
CA ALA A 69 -4.41 4.22 -24.50
C ALA A 69 -4.70 5.72 -24.28
N GLN A 70 -5.65 6.27 -25.04
CA GLN A 70 -6.04 7.68 -24.91
C GLN A 70 -6.71 7.95 -23.55
N GLY A 71 -7.70 7.15 -23.16
CA GLY A 71 -8.37 7.33 -21.87
C GLY A 71 -7.42 7.17 -20.68
N LEU A 72 -6.49 6.21 -20.76
CA LEU A 72 -5.43 6.07 -19.75
C LEU A 72 -4.60 7.34 -19.62
N LEU A 73 -4.13 7.86 -20.74
CA LEU A 73 -3.32 9.09 -20.77
C LEU A 73 -4.11 10.28 -20.22
N ASP A 74 -5.38 10.43 -20.59
CA ASP A 74 -6.24 11.52 -20.15
C ASP A 74 -6.43 11.52 -18.63
N TYR A 75 -6.71 10.35 -18.04
CA TYR A 75 -6.82 10.22 -16.59
C TYR A 75 -5.48 10.44 -15.88
N LEU A 76 -4.38 9.94 -16.43
CA LEU A 76 -3.03 10.16 -15.86
C LEU A 76 -2.67 11.65 -15.88
N ASN A 77 -2.85 12.31 -17.02
CA ASN A 77 -2.63 13.75 -17.17
C ASN A 77 -3.49 14.56 -16.20
N SER A 78 -4.78 14.26 -16.14
CA SER A 78 -5.72 14.95 -15.25
C SER A 78 -5.33 14.77 -13.77
N THR A 79 -4.96 13.54 -13.37
CA THR A 79 -4.61 13.23 -11.98
C THR A 79 -3.26 13.83 -11.57
N LEU A 80 -2.30 13.84 -12.49
CA LEU A 80 -0.91 14.23 -12.23
C LEU A 80 -0.60 15.68 -12.67
N GLY A 81 -1.59 16.42 -13.15
CA GLY A 81 -1.45 17.83 -13.54
C GLY A 81 -0.53 18.02 -14.75
N THR A 82 -0.53 17.08 -15.70
CA THR A 82 0.30 17.12 -16.92
C THR A 82 -0.55 17.18 -18.18
N SER A 83 0.10 17.37 -19.34
CA SER A 83 -0.55 17.45 -20.64
C SER A 83 0.23 16.70 -21.72
N TYR A 84 0.77 15.52 -21.38
CA TYR A 84 1.48 14.68 -22.34
C TYR A 84 0.54 14.21 -23.46
N SER A 85 1.09 13.99 -24.65
CA SER A 85 0.40 13.44 -25.81
C SER A 85 0.93 12.05 -26.18
N LEU A 86 0.17 11.32 -27.01
CA LEU A 86 0.59 10.01 -27.55
C LEU A 86 1.63 10.12 -28.68
N ASP A 87 2.20 11.31 -28.92
CA ASP A 87 3.23 11.53 -29.95
C ASP A 87 4.53 10.79 -29.64
N SER A 88 4.76 10.46 -28.36
CA SER A 88 5.89 9.65 -27.92
C SER A 88 5.60 8.16 -28.10
N PRO A 89 6.31 7.43 -28.98
CA PRO A 89 6.12 6.00 -29.16
C PRO A 89 6.40 5.19 -27.90
N PHE A 90 7.33 5.66 -27.06
CA PHE A 90 7.70 5.00 -25.81
C PHE A 90 6.60 5.09 -24.76
N LEU A 91 5.96 6.27 -24.62
CA LEU A 91 4.82 6.45 -23.72
C LEU A 91 3.64 5.60 -24.19
N THR A 92 3.31 5.68 -25.48
CA THR A 92 2.25 4.86 -26.08
C THR A 92 2.49 3.38 -25.85
N SER A 93 3.72 2.90 -26.01
CA SER A 93 4.08 1.51 -25.73
C SER A 93 3.93 1.12 -24.25
N LEU A 94 4.22 2.01 -23.30
CA LEU A 94 4.01 1.74 -21.86
C LEU A 94 2.52 1.63 -21.52
N LEU A 95 1.68 2.49 -22.10
CA LEU A 95 0.23 2.43 -21.91
C LEU A 95 -0.37 1.16 -22.52
N VAL A 96 0.12 0.75 -23.71
CA VAL A 96 -0.26 -0.52 -24.35
C VAL A 96 0.19 -1.72 -23.54
N GLU A 97 1.36 -1.68 -22.92
CA GLU A 97 1.85 -2.74 -22.03
C GLU A 97 0.93 -2.91 -20.81
N CYS A 98 0.45 -1.83 -20.20
CA CYS A 98 -0.52 -1.90 -19.10
C CYS A 98 -1.81 -2.63 -19.50
N MET A 99 -2.33 -2.34 -20.70
CA MET A 99 -3.52 -3.03 -21.24
C MET A 99 -3.23 -4.50 -21.54
N THR A 100 -2.06 -4.80 -22.12
CA THR A 100 -1.65 -6.17 -22.46
C THR A 100 -1.48 -7.04 -21.23
N ASN A 101 -1.01 -6.45 -20.13
CA ASN A 101 -0.87 -7.12 -18.84
C ASN A 101 -2.19 -7.18 -18.04
N GLU A 102 -3.32 -6.81 -18.65
CA GLU A 102 -4.66 -6.83 -18.03
C GLU A 102 -4.74 -6.00 -16.73
N TYR A 103 -3.97 -4.91 -16.65
CA TYR A 103 -4.02 -4.03 -15.49
C TYR A 103 -5.35 -3.29 -15.42
N ASP A 104 -5.78 -3.01 -14.21
CA ASP A 104 -6.71 -1.92 -13.95
C ASP A 104 -5.98 -0.59 -13.85
N PHE A 105 -6.75 0.50 -13.88
CA PHE A 105 -6.19 1.84 -13.82
C PHE A 105 -5.36 2.06 -12.56
N GLY A 106 -5.76 1.51 -11.41
CA GLY A 106 -5.02 1.63 -10.16
C GLY A 106 -3.61 1.06 -10.26
N MET A 107 -3.48 -0.16 -10.82
CA MET A 107 -2.18 -0.81 -11.00
C MET A 107 -1.31 -0.05 -12.01
N ALA A 108 -1.88 0.36 -13.14
CA ALA A 108 -1.18 1.17 -14.13
C ALA A 108 -0.73 2.52 -13.55
N TYR A 109 -1.62 3.19 -12.82
CA TYR A 109 -1.36 4.46 -12.14
C TYR A 109 -0.20 4.33 -11.15
N ALA A 110 -0.21 3.31 -10.29
CA ALA A 110 0.87 3.08 -9.33
C ALA A 110 2.23 2.86 -10.02
N CYS A 111 2.26 2.06 -11.09
CA CYS A 111 3.48 1.79 -11.86
C CYS A 111 4.03 3.04 -12.55
N LEU A 112 3.15 3.81 -13.20
CA LEU A 112 3.54 4.93 -14.05
C LEU A 112 3.80 6.21 -13.24
N ARG A 113 3.07 6.43 -12.13
CA ARG A 113 3.23 7.63 -11.28
C ARG A 113 4.67 7.87 -10.86
N ARG A 114 5.39 6.80 -10.51
CA ARG A 114 6.79 6.89 -10.09
C ARG A 114 7.69 7.52 -11.14
N ILE A 115 7.47 7.17 -12.41
CA ILE A 115 8.33 7.55 -13.53
C ILE A 115 7.72 8.66 -14.41
N TRP A 116 6.56 9.19 -14.01
CA TRP A 116 5.75 10.06 -14.86
C TRP A 116 6.44 11.36 -15.27
N TYR A 117 7.25 11.93 -14.39
CA TYR A 117 7.96 13.19 -14.61
C TYR A 117 9.38 13.00 -15.16
N PHE A 118 9.69 11.84 -15.74
CA PHE A 118 10.95 11.65 -16.42
C PHE A 118 10.90 12.33 -17.78
N ASP A 119 11.89 13.17 -18.09
CA ASP A 119 12.00 13.82 -19.40
C ASP A 119 12.21 12.82 -20.56
N ASP A 120 12.71 11.63 -20.25
CA ASP A 120 12.99 10.56 -21.21
C ASP A 120 12.26 9.26 -20.82
N TRP A 121 11.21 8.93 -21.58
CA TRP A 121 10.40 7.72 -21.43
C TRP A 121 11.18 6.42 -21.61
N ARG A 122 12.27 6.42 -22.38
CA ARG A 122 13.15 5.25 -22.52
C ARG A 122 13.89 4.99 -21.21
N ARG A 123 14.48 6.04 -20.65
CA ARG A 123 15.15 5.99 -19.35
C ARG A 123 14.18 5.60 -18.24
N ALA A 124 12.96 6.13 -18.28
CA ALA A 124 11.88 5.81 -17.36
C ALA A 124 11.58 4.29 -17.33
N ARG A 125 11.45 3.67 -18.51
CA ARG A 125 11.25 2.21 -18.64
C ARG A 125 12.44 1.42 -18.11
N ASP A 126 13.66 1.82 -18.45
CA ASP A 126 14.88 1.15 -17.99
C ASP A 126 14.99 1.14 -16.46
N VAL A 127 14.51 2.20 -15.79
CA VAL A 127 14.46 2.26 -14.32
C VAL A 127 13.53 1.20 -13.74
N LEU A 128 12.33 1.01 -14.30
CA LEU A 128 11.39 -0.01 -13.84
C LEU A 128 12.00 -1.42 -13.96
N TRP A 129 12.59 -1.75 -15.11
CA TRP A 129 13.23 -3.04 -15.33
C TRP A 129 14.40 -3.30 -14.37
N ARG A 130 15.26 -2.31 -14.14
CA ARG A 130 16.38 -2.45 -13.20
C ARG A 130 15.89 -2.65 -11.76
N CYS A 131 14.85 -1.93 -11.35
CA CYS A 131 14.29 -2.07 -10.01
C CYS A 131 13.67 -3.45 -9.81
N SER A 132 12.90 -3.93 -10.78
CA SER A 132 12.32 -5.28 -10.76
C SER A 132 13.40 -6.36 -10.71
N GLY A 133 14.41 -6.29 -11.59
CA GLY A 133 15.49 -7.29 -11.63
C GLY A 133 16.29 -7.34 -10.33
N LYS A 134 16.60 -6.17 -9.75
CA LYS A 134 17.32 -6.07 -8.47
C LYS A 134 16.49 -6.62 -7.30
N ASP A 135 15.20 -6.32 -7.25
CA ASP A 135 14.30 -6.81 -6.21
C ASP A 135 14.17 -8.35 -6.21
N GLN A 136 14.14 -8.94 -7.41
CA GLN A 136 14.16 -10.39 -7.59
C GLN A 136 15.51 -11.01 -7.20
N GLU A 137 16.62 -10.36 -7.55
CA GLU A 137 17.97 -10.80 -7.17
C GLU A 137 18.15 -10.80 -5.65
N GLU A 138 17.83 -9.67 -4.98
CA GLU A 138 17.93 -9.55 -3.53
C GLU A 138 17.08 -10.62 -2.80
N ARG A 139 15.90 -10.98 -3.32
CA ARG A 139 15.06 -12.06 -2.75
C ARG A 139 15.63 -13.44 -2.96
N ARG A 140 16.22 -13.73 -4.13
CA ARG A 140 16.91 -15.01 -4.37
C ARG A 140 18.13 -15.16 -3.47
N GLU A 141 18.87 -14.09 -3.25
CA GLU A 141 20.07 -14.10 -2.41
C GLU A 141 19.76 -14.09 -0.91
N ALA A 142 18.58 -13.62 -0.49
CA ALA A 142 18.19 -13.57 0.91
C ALA A 142 18.00 -14.95 1.56
N LEU A 143 17.80 -16.00 0.75
CA LEU A 143 17.64 -17.39 1.20
C LEU A 143 18.73 -18.29 0.62
N VAL A 144 19.53 -18.93 1.48
CA VAL A 144 20.48 -19.98 1.09
C VAL A 144 20.08 -21.27 1.79
N GLY A 145 19.50 -22.20 1.02
CA GLY A 145 18.83 -23.37 1.58
C GLY A 145 17.69 -22.94 2.51
N ASN A 146 17.73 -23.39 3.77
CA ASN A 146 16.74 -23.03 4.80
C ASN A 146 17.18 -21.87 5.71
N ARG A 147 18.22 -21.12 5.33
CA ARG A 147 18.77 -20.04 6.15
C ARG A 147 18.51 -18.69 5.50
N ILE A 148 17.93 -17.77 6.27
CA ILE A 148 17.85 -16.35 5.92
C ILE A 148 19.21 -15.73 6.16
N VAL A 149 19.87 -15.31 5.09
CA VAL A 149 21.19 -14.66 5.15
C VAL A 149 21.07 -13.14 5.20
N ASN A 150 19.93 -12.59 4.73
CA ASN A 150 19.62 -11.17 4.82
C ASN A 150 18.28 -10.94 5.56
N PRO A 151 18.31 -10.69 6.89
CA PRO A 151 17.09 -10.44 7.68
C PRO A 151 16.52 -9.03 7.45
N TYR A 152 17.16 -8.20 6.62
CA TYR A 152 16.73 -6.82 6.34
C TYR A 152 16.09 -6.68 4.97
N SER A 153 15.57 -7.78 4.44
CA SER A 153 14.80 -7.81 3.20
C SER A 153 13.58 -6.89 3.30
N GLN A 154 13.38 -6.07 2.27
CA GLN A 154 12.21 -5.19 2.19
C GLN A 154 10.94 -6.02 1.98
N PRO A 155 9.76 -5.54 2.40
CA PRO A 155 8.53 -6.29 2.18
C PRO A 155 8.34 -6.57 0.69
N ARG A 156 7.70 -7.70 0.34
CA ARG A 156 7.42 -8.02 -1.07
C ARG A 156 6.43 -7.06 -1.70
N ARG A 157 5.42 -6.68 -0.92
CA ARG A 157 4.32 -5.83 -1.36
C ARG A 157 4.06 -4.73 -0.36
N VAL A 158 3.48 -3.65 -0.85
CA VAL A 158 3.02 -2.50 -0.06
C VAL A 158 1.67 -2.07 -0.60
N TRP A 159 0.83 -1.51 0.27
CA TRP A 159 -0.41 -0.90 -0.15
C TRP A 159 -0.16 0.56 -0.50
N ASP A 160 -0.29 0.89 -1.78
CA ASP A 160 -0.30 2.27 -2.26
C ASP A 160 -1.70 2.86 -2.08
N LEU A 161 -1.82 3.79 -1.14
CA LEU A 161 -3.09 4.43 -0.79
C LEU A 161 -3.57 5.37 -1.90
N TYR A 162 -2.67 5.94 -2.70
CA TYR A 162 -3.06 6.86 -3.76
C TYR A 162 -3.73 6.11 -4.91
N SER A 163 -3.20 4.94 -5.29
CA SER A 163 -3.80 4.07 -6.32
C SER A 163 -4.85 3.10 -5.81
N ASN A 164 -4.95 2.92 -4.48
CA ASN A 164 -5.72 1.87 -3.84
C ASN A 164 -5.33 0.45 -4.30
N ARG A 165 -4.04 0.19 -4.49
CA ARG A 165 -3.54 -1.13 -4.91
C ARG A 165 -2.39 -1.61 -4.05
N VAL A 166 -2.37 -2.91 -3.82
CA VAL A 166 -1.19 -3.61 -3.32
C VAL A 166 -0.24 -3.81 -4.49
N VAL A 167 0.91 -3.17 -4.43
CA VAL A 167 1.94 -3.19 -5.47
C VAL A 167 3.21 -3.84 -4.97
N LEU A 168 4.07 -4.28 -5.89
CA LEU A 168 5.38 -4.78 -5.53
C LEU A 168 6.24 -3.64 -4.97
N TYR A 169 7.05 -3.93 -3.95
CA TYR A 169 7.86 -2.92 -3.26
C TYR A 169 8.74 -2.11 -4.20
N TRP A 170 9.29 -2.75 -5.24
CA TRP A 170 10.14 -2.08 -6.22
C TRP A 170 9.41 -1.06 -7.09
N MET A 171 8.08 -1.04 -7.11
CA MET A 171 7.26 -0.04 -7.82
C MET A 171 7.03 1.23 -6.98
N LYS A 172 7.18 1.12 -5.66
CA LYS A 172 7.04 2.24 -4.72
C LYS A 172 8.01 3.39 -5.05
N ASP A 173 7.57 4.62 -4.87
CA ASP A 173 8.42 5.82 -4.86
C ASP A 173 9.56 5.70 -3.84
N LEU A 174 10.82 5.94 -4.21
CA LEU A 174 11.98 5.60 -3.38
C LEU A 174 12.11 6.43 -2.10
N ASP A 175 11.72 7.71 -2.15
CA ASP A 175 11.95 8.66 -1.04
C ASP A 175 10.80 8.70 -0.03
N VAL A 176 9.72 7.96 -0.28
CA VAL A 176 8.56 7.91 0.61
C VAL A 176 8.74 6.81 1.65
N GLU A 177 8.33 7.04 2.89
CA GLU A 177 8.37 5.99 3.91
C GLU A 177 7.17 5.04 3.81
N ILE A 178 7.31 3.81 4.30
CA ILE A 178 6.18 2.89 4.49
C ILE A 178 5.80 2.93 5.96
N GLN A 179 4.52 3.04 6.22
CA GLN A 179 3.97 3.02 7.57
C GLN A 179 3.23 1.70 7.79
N PRO A 180 3.72 0.85 8.69
CA PRO A 180 3.01 -0.37 9.03
C PRO A 180 1.74 -0.09 9.81
N ILE A 181 0.74 -0.92 9.56
CA ILE A 181 -0.46 -1.07 10.36
C ILE A 181 -0.29 -2.35 11.18
N SER A 182 -0.60 -2.25 12.45
CA SER A 182 -0.73 -3.37 13.37
C SER A 182 -2.14 -3.39 13.92
N HIS A 183 -2.69 -4.57 14.18
CA HIS A 183 -4.06 -4.69 14.67
C HIS A 183 -4.24 -5.89 15.59
N GLY A 184 -5.22 -5.82 16.50
CA GLY A 184 -5.73 -6.99 17.22
C GLY A 184 -6.43 -7.95 16.25
N TRP A 185 -6.45 -9.23 16.60
CA TRP A 185 -7.32 -10.18 15.92
C TRP A 185 -8.69 -10.13 16.58
N VAL A 186 -9.74 -10.35 15.78
CA VAL A 186 -11.07 -10.65 16.30
C VAL A 186 -11.36 -12.13 16.10
N ASP A 187 -12.33 -12.64 16.84
CA ASP A 187 -12.80 -14.02 16.78
C ASP A 187 -13.06 -14.46 15.33
N GLU A 188 -12.77 -15.72 15.00
CA GLU A 188 -12.95 -16.22 13.63
C GLU A 188 -14.38 -16.06 13.12
N LYS A 189 -15.35 -16.27 14.02
CA LYS A 189 -16.79 -16.08 13.74
C LYS A 189 -17.15 -14.63 13.40
N ASP A 190 -16.33 -13.66 13.79
CA ASP A 190 -16.52 -12.22 13.61
C ASP A 190 -15.63 -11.65 12.49
N ARG A 191 -14.87 -12.51 11.82
CA ARG A 191 -14.13 -12.19 10.60
C ARG A 191 -14.95 -12.54 9.36
N THR A 192 -14.61 -11.88 8.27
CA THR A 192 -15.07 -12.21 6.93
C THR A 192 -13.88 -12.22 5.97
N ALA A 193 -13.92 -13.14 5.01
CA ALA A 193 -12.91 -13.32 3.99
C ALA A 193 -13.30 -12.50 2.74
N VAL A 194 -12.71 -11.31 2.58
CA VAL A 194 -13.10 -10.36 1.52
C VAL A 194 -12.22 -10.54 0.29
N TRP A 195 -12.84 -10.83 -0.84
CA TRP A 195 -12.20 -10.74 -2.16
C TRP A 195 -12.26 -9.29 -2.63
N THR A 196 -11.10 -8.68 -2.89
CA THR A 196 -11.01 -7.25 -3.16
C THR A 196 -10.13 -6.95 -4.38
N PRO A 197 -10.47 -5.93 -5.20
CA PRO A 197 -9.59 -5.48 -6.27
C PRO A 197 -8.29 -4.86 -5.74
N ILE A 198 -8.23 -4.48 -4.45
CA ILE A 198 -7.05 -3.85 -3.84
C ILE A 198 -5.81 -4.75 -3.98
N ASN A 199 -5.94 -6.06 -3.78
CA ASN A 199 -4.85 -7.03 -4.01
C ASN A 199 -4.99 -7.77 -5.36
N GLY A 200 -5.77 -7.22 -6.30
CA GLY A 200 -6.03 -7.84 -7.60
C GLY A 200 -6.79 -9.16 -7.51
N TYR A 201 -7.63 -9.34 -6.49
CA TYR A 201 -8.35 -10.60 -6.24
C TYR A 201 -7.42 -11.82 -6.15
N ALA A 202 -6.19 -11.64 -5.66
CA ALA A 202 -5.22 -12.73 -5.62
C ALA A 202 -5.45 -13.70 -4.44
N TRP A 203 -5.96 -13.20 -3.32
CA TRP A 203 -6.34 -13.98 -2.13
C TRP A 203 -7.43 -13.26 -1.33
N PRO A 204 -8.23 -14.00 -0.54
CA PRO A 204 -9.19 -13.38 0.37
C PRO A 204 -8.46 -12.69 1.53
N VAL A 205 -8.98 -11.53 1.95
CA VAL A 205 -8.41 -10.73 3.03
C VAL A 205 -9.27 -10.93 4.30
N PRO A 206 -8.74 -11.54 5.36
CA PRO A 206 -9.49 -11.74 6.60
C PRO A 206 -9.54 -10.43 7.40
N ILE A 207 -10.72 -9.80 7.47
CA ILE A 207 -10.95 -8.58 8.24
C ILE A 207 -12.20 -8.72 9.13
N PRO A 208 -12.38 -7.91 10.18
CA PRO A 208 -13.63 -7.87 10.94
C PRO A 208 -14.85 -7.59 10.03
N LYS A 209 -16.00 -8.18 10.36
CA LYS A 209 -17.23 -8.08 9.54
C LYS A 209 -17.74 -6.65 9.32
N ASP A 210 -17.46 -5.76 10.25
CA ASP A 210 -17.85 -4.35 10.27
C ASP A 210 -16.74 -3.42 9.75
N ALA A 211 -15.56 -3.95 9.44
CA ALA A 211 -14.45 -3.20 8.89
C ALA A 211 -14.54 -3.08 7.36
N ASP A 212 -14.04 -1.97 6.83
CA ASP A 212 -13.95 -1.72 5.40
C ASP A 212 -12.56 -1.15 5.05
N LEU A 213 -11.90 -1.75 4.06
CA LEU A 213 -10.56 -1.36 3.65
C LEU A 213 -10.52 0.05 3.04
N ASN A 214 -11.57 0.49 2.35
CA ASN A 214 -11.62 1.84 1.82
C ASN A 214 -11.79 2.89 2.93
N LEU A 215 -12.52 2.56 4.01
CA LEU A 215 -12.58 3.44 5.18
C LEU A 215 -11.21 3.56 5.87
N ILE A 216 -10.52 2.43 6.09
CA ILE A 216 -9.16 2.42 6.62
C ILE A 216 -8.22 3.23 5.72
N ARG A 217 -8.35 3.11 4.39
CA ARG A 217 -7.58 3.91 3.43
C ARG A 217 -7.80 5.41 3.63
N ILE A 218 -9.05 5.87 3.78
CA ILE A 218 -9.37 7.29 4.04
C ILE A 218 -8.68 7.76 5.32
N GLU A 219 -8.72 6.96 6.38
CA GLU A 219 -8.01 7.27 7.64
C GLU A 219 -6.50 7.41 7.43
N MET A 220 -5.88 6.46 6.71
CA MET A 220 -4.44 6.52 6.46
C MET A 220 -4.05 7.72 5.60
N LEU A 221 -4.88 8.10 4.63
CA LEU A 221 -4.68 9.29 3.81
C LEU A 221 -4.78 10.57 4.65
N ASN A 222 -5.73 10.64 5.59
CA ASN A 222 -5.86 11.75 6.54
C ASN A 222 -4.67 11.83 7.52
N LEU A 223 -4.02 10.71 7.83
CA LEU A 223 -2.74 10.68 8.55
C LEU A 223 -1.54 11.13 7.69
N GLY A 224 -1.78 11.50 6.43
CA GLY A 224 -0.77 11.97 5.48
C GLY A 224 0.07 10.86 4.87
N LEU A 225 -0.40 9.62 4.89
CA LEU A 225 0.34 8.47 4.39
C LEU A 225 0.11 8.27 2.88
N GLU A 226 1.14 7.79 2.19
CA GLU A 226 1.04 7.37 0.78
C GLU A 226 1.14 5.85 0.65
N TYR A 227 2.07 5.22 1.37
CA TYR A 227 2.23 3.77 1.39
C TYR A 227 2.09 3.23 2.80
N THR A 228 1.32 2.16 2.93
CA THR A 228 1.23 1.39 4.17
C THR A 228 1.59 -0.07 3.94
N TRP A 229 1.85 -0.76 5.04
CA TRP A 229 1.98 -2.20 5.04
C TRP A 229 0.98 -2.79 6.03
N LEU A 230 0.08 -3.62 5.52
CA LEU A 230 -0.90 -4.34 6.31
C LEU A 230 -0.71 -5.83 5.98
N ASP A 231 -0.42 -6.65 6.99
CA ASP A 231 -0.09 -8.07 6.86
C ASP A 231 -1.14 -8.85 6.06
N VAL A 232 -2.42 -8.69 6.39
CA VAL A 232 -3.54 -9.38 5.70
C VAL A 232 -3.68 -8.99 4.23
N LEU A 233 -3.19 -7.82 3.82
CA LEU A 233 -3.20 -7.34 2.44
C LEU A 233 -1.89 -7.60 1.69
N CYS A 234 -0.74 -7.44 2.35
CA CYS A 234 0.57 -7.43 1.71
C CYS A 234 1.22 -8.82 1.68
N LEU A 235 0.82 -9.71 2.58
CA LEU A 235 1.18 -11.12 2.54
C LEU A 235 0.06 -11.93 1.88
N ARG A 236 0.47 -12.90 1.06
CA ARG A 236 -0.47 -13.87 0.49
C ARG A 236 -1.15 -14.65 1.60
N GLN A 237 -2.48 -14.64 1.63
CA GLN A 237 -3.29 -15.38 2.61
C GLN A 237 -3.73 -16.73 2.05
N GLU A 238 -4.18 -17.61 2.95
CA GLU A 238 -4.74 -18.92 2.60
C GLU A 238 -6.05 -18.78 1.80
N GLY A 239 -6.29 -19.73 0.90
CA GLY A 239 -7.51 -19.79 0.09
C GLY A 239 -7.47 -18.90 -1.16
N GLY A 240 -6.29 -18.39 -1.51
CA GLY A 240 -6.06 -17.60 -2.71
C GLY A 240 -5.74 -18.45 -3.94
N LEU A 241 -5.58 -17.76 -5.08
CA LEU A 241 -4.99 -18.37 -6.26
C LEU A 241 -3.50 -18.64 -6.00
N TRP A 242 -2.97 -19.74 -6.54
CA TRP A 242 -1.55 -20.10 -6.46
C TRP A 242 -1.05 -20.25 -5.01
N GLU A 243 -1.76 -21.07 -4.24
CA GLU A 243 -1.47 -21.39 -2.84
C GLU A 243 -0.05 -21.97 -2.64
N ASP A 244 0.50 -22.62 -3.65
CA ASP A 244 1.88 -23.12 -3.69
C ASP A 244 2.91 -21.99 -3.53
N PHE A 245 2.66 -20.81 -4.13
CA PHE A 245 3.53 -19.65 -3.93
C PHE A 245 3.46 -19.09 -2.52
N ARG A 246 2.38 -19.32 -1.76
CA ARG A 246 2.27 -18.83 -0.39
C ARG A 246 3.38 -19.39 0.48
N VAL A 247 3.61 -20.70 0.40
CA VAL A 247 4.64 -21.39 1.20
C VAL A 247 6.03 -20.84 0.85
N GLU A 248 6.32 -20.66 -0.44
CA GLU A 248 7.61 -20.14 -0.88
C GLU A 248 7.82 -18.67 -0.52
N GLU A 249 6.80 -17.82 -0.69
CA GLU A 249 6.85 -16.42 -0.27
C GLU A 249 7.04 -16.31 1.24
N TRP A 250 6.27 -17.08 2.02
CA TRP A 250 6.29 -17.02 3.48
C TRP A 250 7.62 -17.45 4.09
N ARG A 251 8.37 -18.36 3.46
CA ARG A 251 9.71 -18.77 3.93
C ARG A 251 10.66 -17.59 4.11
N LEU A 252 10.56 -16.57 3.26
CA LEU A 252 11.35 -15.34 3.37
C LEU A 252 10.57 -14.22 4.04
N ASP A 253 9.34 -13.99 3.59
CA ASP A 253 8.62 -12.76 3.91
C ASP A 253 8.23 -12.76 5.40
N VAL A 254 7.71 -13.86 5.94
CA VAL A 254 7.21 -13.93 7.33
C VAL A 254 8.33 -13.70 8.35
N PRO A 255 9.51 -14.34 8.28
CA PRO A 255 10.56 -14.11 9.26
C PRO A 255 11.29 -12.76 9.09
N THR A 256 11.04 -12.00 8.02
CA THR A 256 11.70 -10.71 7.76
C THR A 256 10.79 -9.50 7.99
N ILE A 257 9.52 -9.70 8.35
CA ILE A 257 8.54 -8.61 8.57
C ILE A 257 9.00 -7.59 9.60
N GLY A 258 9.79 -7.99 10.61
CA GLY A 258 10.34 -7.03 11.58
C GLY A 258 11.10 -5.86 10.94
N LYS A 259 11.60 -6.02 9.71
CA LYS A 259 12.19 -4.92 8.91
C LYS A 259 11.20 -3.79 8.61
N VAL A 260 9.92 -4.11 8.42
CA VAL A 260 8.83 -3.16 8.13
C VAL A 260 8.55 -2.26 9.33
N TYR A 261 8.60 -2.82 10.55
CA TYR A 261 8.27 -2.10 11.79
C TYR A 261 9.46 -1.35 12.40
N ARG A 262 10.69 -1.76 12.07
CA ARG A 262 11.91 -1.18 12.65
C ARG A 262 12.09 0.30 12.29
N ASN A 263 12.24 1.15 13.33
CA ASN A 263 12.37 2.61 13.25
C ASN A 263 11.20 3.29 12.51
N LYS A 264 9.97 2.79 12.67
CA LYS A 264 8.77 3.35 12.02
C LYS A 264 7.69 3.73 13.02
N ARG A 265 6.84 4.67 12.60
CA ARG A 265 5.55 4.92 13.24
C ARG A 265 4.60 3.81 12.84
N VAL A 266 4.01 3.15 13.83
CA VAL A 266 3.06 2.05 13.60
C VAL A 266 1.66 2.53 13.95
N VAL A 267 0.73 2.41 13.01
CA VAL A 267 -0.69 2.66 13.30
C VAL A 267 -1.28 1.40 13.92
N CYS A 268 -1.83 1.49 15.13
CA CYS A 268 -2.29 0.35 15.90
C CYS A 268 -3.79 0.38 16.13
N TYR A 269 -4.47 -0.68 15.68
CA TYR A 269 -5.88 -0.93 15.97
C TYR A 269 -6.00 -1.99 17.06
N LEU A 270 -6.11 -1.59 18.33
CA LEU A 270 -6.02 -2.53 19.45
C LEU A 270 -7.22 -3.49 19.57
N SER A 271 -8.42 -3.03 19.22
CA SER A 271 -9.67 -3.82 19.35
C SER A 271 -10.02 -4.63 18.11
N GLY A 272 -9.27 -4.48 17.01
CA GLY A 272 -9.59 -5.08 15.72
C GLY A 272 -9.37 -4.09 14.58
N LEU A 273 -8.88 -4.57 13.44
CA LEU A 273 -8.57 -3.72 12.29
C LEU A 273 -9.76 -2.84 11.89
N GLY A 274 -9.57 -1.53 11.84
CA GLY A 274 -10.63 -0.58 11.46
C GLY A 274 -11.74 -0.38 12.50
N GLN A 275 -11.70 -1.04 13.65
CA GLN A 275 -12.73 -0.94 14.70
C GLN A 275 -12.39 0.06 15.79
N PRO A 276 -13.34 0.88 16.27
CA PRO A 276 -13.11 1.82 17.36
C PRO A 276 -12.46 1.15 18.58
N LEU A 277 -11.59 1.89 19.26
CA LEU A 277 -10.99 1.40 20.50
C LEU A 277 -12.09 1.17 21.55
N THR A 278 -12.37 -0.09 21.82
CA THR A 278 -13.22 -0.54 22.92
C THR A 278 -12.39 -1.40 23.87
N LEU A 279 -12.56 -1.17 25.17
CA LEU A 279 -11.86 -1.93 26.20
C LEU A 279 -12.91 -2.49 27.16
N ASN A 280 -13.24 -3.76 26.99
CA ASN A 280 -14.11 -4.50 27.90
C ASN A 280 -13.28 -5.30 28.92
N GLU A 281 -13.93 -5.69 30.01
CA GLU A 281 -13.31 -6.53 31.03
C GLU A 281 -12.90 -7.89 30.43
N GLY A 282 -11.61 -8.23 30.54
CA GLY A 282 -11.04 -9.45 29.97
C GLY A 282 -10.37 -9.31 28.60
N ASP A 283 -10.54 -8.20 27.88
CA ASP A 283 -9.98 -8.02 26.53
C ASP A 283 -8.45 -8.03 26.50
N LEU A 284 -7.79 -7.56 27.58
CA LEU A 284 -6.33 -7.63 27.74
C LEU A 284 -5.83 -9.05 28.04
N GLU A 285 -6.71 -9.89 28.59
CA GLU A 285 -6.41 -11.26 28.99
C GLU A 285 -6.71 -12.27 27.88
N SER A 286 -7.46 -11.86 26.86
CA SER A 286 -7.79 -12.67 25.68
C SER A 286 -6.55 -13.02 24.85
N ASP A 287 -6.48 -14.24 24.33
CA ASP A 287 -5.44 -14.67 23.38
C ASP A 287 -5.45 -13.86 22.07
N GLN A 288 -6.55 -13.18 21.79
CA GLN A 288 -6.74 -12.32 20.62
C GLN A 288 -6.25 -10.88 20.87
N SER A 289 -5.98 -10.55 22.14
CA SER A 289 -5.46 -9.25 22.54
C SER A 289 -4.14 -8.96 21.82
N TRP A 290 -4.03 -7.74 21.31
CA TRP A 290 -2.80 -7.26 20.70
C TRP A 290 -1.57 -7.45 21.62
N PHE A 291 -1.77 -7.31 22.94
CA PHE A 291 -0.71 -7.45 23.95
C PHE A 291 -0.23 -8.89 24.18
N ARG A 292 -0.99 -9.91 23.75
CA ARG A 292 -0.69 -11.32 23.98
C ARG A 292 -0.20 -12.06 22.73
N ARG A 293 -0.14 -11.38 21.59
CA ARG A 293 0.34 -11.97 20.34
C ARG A 293 1.86 -12.17 20.39
N ALA A 294 2.31 -13.39 20.14
CA ALA A 294 3.74 -13.70 19.94
C ALA A 294 4.35 -12.90 18.77
N TRP A 295 3.51 -12.54 17.78
CA TRP A 295 3.89 -11.71 16.63
C TRP A 295 4.29 -10.27 17.02
N THR A 296 3.75 -9.73 18.11
CA THR A 296 3.97 -8.34 18.55
C THR A 296 5.45 -8.05 18.81
N LEU A 297 6.26 -9.05 19.17
CA LEU A 297 7.71 -8.89 19.34
C LEU A 297 8.42 -8.39 18.06
N GLN A 298 7.92 -8.76 16.89
CA GLN A 298 8.45 -8.28 15.61
C GLN A 298 7.85 -6.94 15.17
N GLU A 299 6.71 -6.55 15.76
CA GLU A 299 5.95 -5.36 15.41
C GLU A 299 6.27 -4.15 16.30
N ILE A 300 7.01 -4.35 17.39
CA ILE A 300 7.44 -3.27 18.28
C ILE A 300 8.47 -2.39 17.55
N PRO A 301 8.12 -1.12 17.25
CA PRO A 301 9.07 -0.19 16.68
C PRO A 301 10.12 0.19 17.72
N SER A 302 11.33 0.45 17.26
CA SER A 302 12.40 1.02 18.08
C SER A 302 12.90 2.26 17.34
N PRO A 303 12.81 3.48 17.91
CA PRO A 303 12.12 3.81 19.16
C PRO A 303 10.61 3.57 19.08
N ILE A 304 9.96 3.35 20.23
CA ILE A 304 8.53 3.04 20.30
C ILE A 304 7.73 4.27 19.86
N MET A 305 7.05 4.19 18.73
CA MET A 305 6.23 5.29 18.21
C MET A 305 4.94 4.72 17.60
N TYR A 306 3.87 4.79 18.38
CA TYR A 306 2.54 4.31 17.98
C TYR A 306 1.60 5.47 17.67
N ILE A 307 0.70 5.24 16.71
CA ILE A 307 -0.49 6.05 16.46
C ILE A 307 -1.65 5.12 16.74
N ILE A 308 -2.54 5.47 17.65
CA ILE A 308 -3.75 4.66 17.87
C ILE A 308 -4.70 4.96 16.71
N GLY A 309 -4.99 3.93 15.90
CA GLY A 309 -6.05 4.02 14.90
C GLY A 309 -7.37 4.35 15.59
N ASN A 310 -8.24 5.08 14.92
CA ASN A 310 -9.56 5.49 15.42
C ASN A 310 -9.58 6.54 16.55
N SER A 311 -8.47 7.23 16.82
CA SER A 311 -8.47 8.33 17.78
C SER A 311 -8.93 9.66 17.17
N GLU A 312 -9.72 10.45 17.91
CA GLU A 312 -10.13 11.81 17.53
C GLU A 312 -8.96 12.83 17.50
N SER A 313 -7.76 12.44 17.94
CA SER A 313 -6.64 13.38 18.12
C SER A 313 -5.34 12.87 17.53
N TYR A 314 -4.64 13.78 16.84
CA TYR A 314 -3.28 13.58 16.37
C TYR A 314 -2.37 13.41 17.61
N ASN A 315 -1.79 12.21 17.72
CA ASN A 315 -0.69 11.83 18.61
C ASN A 315 -1.06 11.37 20.03
N VAL A 316 -0.88 10.08 20.28
CA VAL A 316 -0.54 9.57 21.62
C VAL A 316 0.92 9.12 21.59
N TYR A 317 1.82 9.99 22.09
CA TYR A 317 3.22 9.64 22.28
C TYR A 317 3.37 8.90 23.61
N TYR A 318 3.63 7.59 23.59
CA TYR A 318 4.23 6.91 24.74
C TYR A 318 5.74 7.08 24.65
N ARG A 319 6.35 7.70 25.66
CA ARG A 319 7.81 7.83 25.83
C ARG A 319 8.41 6.58 26.45
#